data_AF-A0A6I2XA72-F1
#
_entry.id   AF-A0A6I2XA72-F1
#
_cell.length_a   1.000
_cell.length_b   1.000
_cell.length_c   1.000
_cell.angle_alpha   90.00
_cell.angle_beta   90.00
_cell.angle_gamma   90.00
#
_symmetry.space_group_name_H-M   'P 1'
#
loop_
_entity.id
_entity.type
_entity.pdbx_description
1 polymer ?
#
loop_
_entity_poly.entity_id
_entity_poly.type
_entity_poly.pdbx_seq_one_letter_code
_entity_poly.pdbx_strand_id
1 'polypeptide(L)'
;MRLTGNHTTKHPRTISSNRTLAAGFDLDSMIDQKMVAEAQQLRERALGLREQADHLDSFLATSYRRRASELQLEAWLLEVRSGLPESLIHTAA
;
A
#
# COMPACT_ATOMS: atom_id res chain seq x y z
N MET A 1 -62.14 -31.70 13.21
CA MET A 1 -62.31 -30.41 12.51
C MET A 1 -60.91 -29.84 12.26
N ARG A 2 -60.51 -29.65 11.00
CA ARG A 2 -59.28 -28.94 10.55
C ARG A 2 -59.47 -27.42 10.86
N LEU A 3 -58.47 -26.53 11.04
CA LEU A 3 -57.36 -26.10 10.16
C LEU A 3 -56.35 -25.20 10.92
N THR A 4 -55.05 -25.45 10.69
CA THR A 4 -53.88 -24.57 10.39
C THR A 4 -53.74 -23.14 10.95
N GLY A 5 -52.52 -22.80 11.38
CA GLY A 5 -52.03 -21.43 11.55
C GLY A 5 -50.53 -21.38 11.82
N ASN A 6 -49.72 -21.41 10.75
CA ASN A 6 -48.26 -21.46 10.77
C ASN A 6 -47.69 -20.05 10.94
N HIS A 7 -46.88 -19.79 11.97
CA HIS A 7 -46.07 -18.57 12.03
C HIS A 7 -44.62 -18.92 12.35
N THR A 8 -43.87 -19.19 11.28
CA THR A 8 -42.41 -19.15 11.28
C THR A 8 -41.97 -17.71 11.57
N THR A 9 -41.60 -17.38 12.81
CA THR A 9 -40.73 -16.23 13.05
C THR A 9 -39.28 -16.67 12.83
N LYS A 10 -38.97 -17.02 11.57
CA LYS A 10 -37.60 -16.90 11.07
C LYS A 10 -37.30 -15.41 11.03
N HIS A 11 -36.71 -14.88 12.10
CA HIS A 11 -36.16 -13.54 12.09
C HIS A 11 -35.09 -13.47 10.99
N PRO A 12 -35.29 -12.69 9.92
CA PRO A 12 -34.24 -12.42 8.95
C PRO A 12 -33.60 -11.10 9.36
N ARG A 13 -32.46 -11.16 10.06
CA ARG A 13 -31.36 -10.17 9.98
C ARG A 13 -30.36 -10.34 11.12
N THR A 14 -29.44 -11.28 10.91
CA THR A 14 -28.09 -11.19 11.47
C THR A 14 -27.07 -11.53 10.38
N ILE A 15 -27.21 -10.88 9.20
CA ILE A 15 -26.23 -10.98 8.10
C ILE A 15 -25.97 -9.58 7.51
N SER A 16 -25.71 -8.59 8.37
CA SER A 16 -25.35 -7.24 7.90
C SER A 16 -24.16 -6.61 8.65
N SER A 17 -23.48 -7.37 9.52
CA SER A 17 -22.26 -6.88 10.19
C SER A 17 -20.99 -7.43 9.53
N ASN A 18 -20.98 -8.69 9.06
CA ASN A 18 -19.79 -9.27 8.43
C ASN A 18 -19.45 -8.71 7.04
N ARG A 19 -20.45 -8.24 6.27
CA ARG A 19 -20.20 -7.70 4.92
C ARG A 19 -19.46 -6.36 4.96
N THR A 20 -19.76 -5.51 5.93
CA THR A 20 -19.09 -4.20 6.09
C THR A 20 -17.67 -4.37 6.60
N LEU A 21 -17.42 -5.35 7.48
CA LEU A 21 -16.08 -5.68 7.95
C LEU A 21 -15.22 -6.27 6.82
N ALA A 22 -15.72 -7.26 6.08
CA ALA A 22 -14.98 -7.87 4.98
C ALA A 22 -14.59 -6.86 3.88
N ALA A 23 -15.49 -5.95 3.50
CA ALA A 23 -15.19 -4.90 2.54
C ALA A 23 -14.11 -3.92 3.05
N GLY A 24 -14.05 -3.66 4.37
CA GLY A 24 -13.02 -2.83 4.98
C GLY A 24 -11.63 -3.47 4.93
N PHE A 25 -11.53 -4.78 5.20
CA PHE A 25 -10.25 -5.51 5.12
C PHE A 25 -9.69 -5.56 3.69
N ASP A 26 -10.54 -5.73 2.68
CA ASP A 26 -10.10 -5.76 1.28
C ASP A 26 -9.59 -4.38 0.80
N LEU A 27 -10.20 -3.28 1.26
CA LEU A 27 -9.77 -1.92 0.93
C LEU A 27 -8.43 -1.57 1.58
N ASP A 28 -8.24 -1.91 2.86
CA ASP A 28 -7.00 -1.64 3.59
C ASP A 28 -5.83 -2.43 2.98
N SER A 29 -6.04 -3.72 2.71
CA SER A 29 -5.03 -4.55 2.04
C SER A 29 -4.68 -4.08 0.63
N MET A 30 -5.64 -3.51 -0.12
CA MET A 30 -5.38 -2.98 -1.45
C MET A 30 -4.61 -1.64 -1.39
N ILE A 31 -4.89 -0.82 -0.38
CA ILE A 31 -4.15 0.41 -0.11
C ILE A 31 -2.70 0.08 0.24
N ASP A 32 -2.47 -0.88 1.13
CA ASP A 32 -1.11 -1.32 1.50
C ASP A 32 -0.32 -1.83 0.29
N GLN A 33 -0.92 -2.70 -0.53
CA GLN A 33 -0.26 -3.22 -1.74
C GLN A 33 0.08 -2.11 -2.74
N LYS A 34 -0.81 -1.13 -2.91
CA LYS A 34 -0.56 0.01 -3.79
C LYS A 34 0.63 0.85 -3.28
N MET A 35 0.70 1.09 -1.97
CA MET A 35 1.79 1.86 -1.36
C MET A 35 3.13 1.15 -1.50
N VAL A 36 3.16 -0.18 -1.33
CA VAL A 36 4.37 -0.99 -1.55
C VAL A 36 4.80 -0.96 -3.02
N ALA A 37 3.86 -1.08 -3.95
CA ALA A 37 4.16 -0.99 -5.38
C ALA A 37 4.70 0.40 -5.76
N GLU A 38 4.14 1.47 -5.20
CA GLU A 38 4.62 2.83 -5.43
C GLU A 38 6.03 3.03 -4.85
N ALA A 39 6.29 2.55 -3.63
CA ALA A 39 7.63 2.59 -3.03
C ALA A 39 8.67 1.90 -3.91
N GLN A 40 8.34 0.74 -4.50
CA GLN A 40 9.22 0.02 -5.41
C GLN A 40 9.54 0.83 -6.68
N GLN A 41 8.54 1.47 -7.29
CA GLN A 41 8.75 2.31 -8.46
C GLN A 41 9.64 3.52 -8.15
N LEU A 42 9.49 4.12 -6.97
CA LEU A 42 10.33 5.23 -6.52
C LEU A 42 11.80 4.80 -6.36
N ARG A 43 12.05 3.58 -5.87
CA ARG A 43 13.41 3.02 -5.77
C ARG A 43 14.05 2.78 -7.12
N GLU A 44 13.32 2.18 -8.05
CA GLU A 44 13.83 1.94 -9.41
C GLU A 44 14.21 3.25 -10.09
N ARG A 45 13.39 4.30 -9.92
CA ARG A 45 13.72 5.65 -10.39
C ARG A 45 14.94 6.23 -9.70
N ALA A 46 15.05 6.09 -8.37
CA ALA A 46 16.21 6.57 -7.63
C ALA A 46 17.51 5.90 -8.11
N LEU A 47 17.47 4.60 -8.37
CA LEU A 47 18.59 3.85 -8.92
C LEU A 47 18.97 4.36 -10.31
N GLY A 48 17.99 4.50 -11.21
CA GLY A 48 18.24 5.05 -12.55
C GLY A 48 18.81 6.47 -12.52
N LEU A 49 18.37 7.33 -11.59
CA LEU A 49 18.95 8.66 -11.41
C LEU A 49 20.41 8.60 -10.92
N ARG A 50 20.75 7.67 -10.02
CA ARG A 50 22.13 7.48 -9.55
C ARG A 50 23.03 7.01 -10.71
N GLU A 51 22.58 6.05 -11.50
CA GLU A 51 23.31 5.56 -12.68
C GLU A 51 23.51 6.67 -13.72
N GLN A 52 22.48 7.46 -13.98
CA GLN A 52 22.58 8.60 -14.91
C GLN A 52 23.55 9.67 -14.40
N ALA A 53 23.60 9.93 -13.09
CA ALA A 53 24.47 10.94 -12.51
C ALA A 53 25.96 10.70 -12.79
N ASP A 54 26.38 9.44 -12.94
CA ASP A 54 27.78 9.09 -13.21
C ASP A 54 28.23 9.43 -14.65
N HIS A 55 27.30 9.80 -15.52
CA HIS A 55 27.55 10.21 -16.91
C HIS A 55 27.29 11.69 -17.17
N LEU A 56 26.92 12.47 -16.14
CA LEU A 56 26.59 13.89 -16.26
C LEU A 56 27.74 14.78 -15.76
N ASP A 57 27.72 16.06 -16.14
CA ASP A 57 28.59 17.05 -15.52
C ASP A 57 28.28 17.19 -14.02
N SER A 58 29.25 17.71 -13.27
CA SER A 58 29.18 17.78 -11.80
C SER A 58 27.95 18.51 -11.25
N PHE A 59 27.42 19.51 -11.96
CA PHE A 59 26.27 20.28 -11.49
C PHE A 59 24.98 19.46 -11.64
N LEU A 60 24.78 18.82 -12.80
CA LEU A 60 23.64 17.95 -13.04
C LEU A 60 23.73 16.66 -12.21
N ALA A 61 24.91 16.06 -12.09
CA ALA A 61 25.14 14.87 -11.26
C ALA A 61 24.72 15.10 -9.81
N THR A 62 25.04 16.26 -9.24
CA THR A 62 24.62 16.63 -7.87
C THR A 62 23.11 16.70 -7.75
N SER A 63 22.43 17.31 -8.72
CA SER A 63 20.97 17.41 -8.74
C SER A 63 20.28 16.06 -8.87
N TYR A 64 20.83 15.17 -9.71
CA TYR A 64 20.33 13.81 -9.90
C TYR A 64 20.50 12.95 -8.64
N ARG A 65 21.68 12.99 -8.02
CA ARG A 65 21.94 12.27 -6.76
C ARG A 65 21.03 12.77 -5.64
N ARG A 66 20.85 14.09 -5.52
CA ARG A 66 19.91 14.68 -4.56
C ARG A 66 18.49 14.16 -4.79
N ARG A 67 18.00 14.20 -6.04
CA ARG A 67 16.65 13.72 -6.35
C ARG A 67 16.51 12.23 -6.07
N ALA A 68 17.53 11.42 -6.36
CA ALA A 68 17.54 10.00 -6.00
C ALA A 68 17.38 9.79 -4.48
N SER A 69 18.10 10.55 -3.65
CA SER A 69 17.95 10.48 -2.19
C SER A 69 16.55 10.90 -1.73
N GLU A 70 15.97 11.94 -2.32
CA GLU A 70 14.58 12.36 -2.03
C GLU A 70 13.57 11.25 -2.35
N LEU A 71 13.70 10.61 -3.52
CA LEU A 71 12.84 9.49 -3.92
C LEU A 71 12.96 8.28 -2.98
N GLN A 72 14.16 8.01 -2.46
CA GLN A 72 14.36 6.93 -1.48
C GLN A 72 13.67 7.23 -0.14
N LEU A 73 13.69 8.49 0.30
CA LEU A 73 12.95 8.90 1.50
C LEU A 73 11.43 8.79 1.30
N GLU A 74 10.94 9.21 0.12
CA GLU A 74 9.53 9.05 -0.26
C GLU A 74 9.12 7.57 -0.26
N ALA A 75 9.94 6.69 -0.85
CA ALA A 75 9.72 5.24 -0.85
C ALA A 75 9.67 4.64 0.56
N TRP A 76 10.63 5.01 1.41
CA TRP A 76 10.69 4.55 2.79
C TRP A 76 9.45 4.98 3.59
N LEU A 77 8.99 6.22 3.41
CA LEU A 77 7.79 6.72 4.07
C LEU A 77 6.52 5.97 3.63
N LEU A 78 6.44 5.55 2.37
CA LEU A 78 5.34 4.72 1.89
C LEU A 78 5.34 3.32 2.53
N GLU A 79 6.49 2.68 2.66
CA GLU A 79 6.60 1.36 3.31
C GLU A 79 6.27 1.41 4.81
N VAL A 80 6.73 2.44 5.51
CA VAL A 80 6.39 2.65 6.91
C VAL A 80 4.88 2.82 7.07
N ARG A 81 4.25 3.55 6.16
CA ARG A 81 2.80 3.79 6.21
C ARG A 81 1.96 2.60 5.77
N SER A 82 2.48 1.71 4.92
CA SER A 82 1.79 0.48 4.51
C SER A 82 1.81 -0.61 5.59
N GLY A 83 2.37 -0.31 6.78
CA GLY A 83 2.42 -1.26 7.89
C GLY A 83 3.28 -2.49 7.64
N LEU A 84 4.22 -2.42 6.68
CA LEU A 84 5.13 -3.53 6.43
C LEU A 84 5.98 -3.77 7.69
N PRO A 85 6.24 -5.05 8.05
CA PRO A 85 7.16 -5.35 9.13
C PRO A 85 8.53 -4.78 8.79
N GLU A 86 9.25 -4.29 9.81
CA GLU A 86 10.57 -3.66 9.66
C GLU A 86 11.56 -4.51 8.87
N SER A 87 11.44 -5.85 8.94
CA SER A 87 12.23 -6.80 8.16
C SER A 87 12.06 -6.72 6.64
N LEU A 88 10.97 -6.10 6.17
CA LEU A 88 10.64 -5.90 4.76
C LEU A 88 10.78 -4.43 4.32
N ILE A 89 11.08 -3.53 5.25
CA ILE A 89 11.35 -2.12 4.94
C ILE A 89 12.78 -2.04 4.39
N HIS A 90 12.92 -1.58 3.16
CA HIS A 90 14.26 -1.40 2.58
C HIS A 90 14.79 -0.04 3.02
N THR A 91 15.70 -0.06 4.00
CA THR A 91 16.36 1.12 4.53
C THR A 91 17.11 1.88 3.44
N ALA A 92 16.92 3.20 3.38
CA ALA A 92 17.67 4.07 2.48
C ALA A 92 19.15 4.06 2.89
N ALA A 93 19.99 3.41 2.08
CA ALA A 93 21.45 3.42 2.19
C ALA A 93 22.07 4.55 1.36
#